data_AF-A0A6L9MNK3-F1
#
_entry.id   AF-A0A6L9MNK3-F1
#
_cell.length_a   1.000
_cell.length_b   1.000
_cell.length_c   1.000
_cell.angle_alpha   90.00
_cell.angle_beta   90.00
_cell.angle_gamma   90.00
#
_symmetry.space_group_name_H-M   'P 1'
#
loop_
_entity.id
_entity.type
_entity.pdbx_description
1 polymer ?
#
loop_
_entity_poly.entity_id
_entity_poly.type
_entity_poly.pdbx_seq_one_letter_code
_entity_poly.pdbx_strand_id
1 'polypeptide(L)'
;MLKENSSFDWRQAFARLEGAYAPSSIRAYFSDVEAFVQWCHQREHQPFPADPLIICAFLYAQSASLAVSTVKRRLYAIRRIHRLLKLDTRKNPPLSVVFAAGIIRRRESGAVLGAIQGFA
;
A
#
# COMPACT_ATOMS: atom_id res chain seq x y z
N MET A 1 23.78 8.68 -17.41
CA MET A 1 23.76 8.04 -16.09
C MET A 1 22.33 8.10 -15.56
N LEU A 2 21.46 7.17 -15.96
CA LEU A 2 20.06 7.15 -15.54
C LEU A 2 19.80 5.82 -14.83
N LYS A 3 19.73 5.96 -13.50
CA LYS A 3 19.07 5.15 -12.46
C LYS A 3 18.95 3.65 -12.76
N GLU A 4 19.77 2.88 -12.05
CA GLU A 4 19.60 1.44 -11.86
C GLU A 4 18.12 1.10 -11.61
N ASN A 5 17.54 0.33 -12.53
CA ASN A 5 16.33 -0.45 -12.28
C ASN A 5 16.66 -1.48 -11.19
N SER A 6 16.74 -1.03 -9.93
CA SER A 6 16.63 -1.92 -8.78
C SER A 6 15.20 -2.44 -8.78
N SER A 7 14.94 -3.49 -9.56
CA SER A 7 13.74 -4.30 -9.45
C SER A 7 13.73 -4.82 -8.02
N PHE A 8 13.04 -4.13 -7.12
CA PHE A 8 12.88 -4.60 -5.75
C PHE A 8 12.14 -5.93 -5.84
N ASP A 9 12.86 -7.04 -5.61
CA ASP A 9 12.25 -8.36 -5.58
C ASP A 9 11.48 -8.52 -4.28
N TRP A 10 10.33 -7.86 -4.25
CA TRP A 10 9.40 -7.87 -3.15
C TRP A 10 8.84 -9.27 -2.91
N ARG A 11 8.85 -10.15 -3.92
CA ARG A 11 8.43 -11.55 -3.78
C ARG A 11 9.47 -12.33 -2.97
N GLN A 12 10.75 -12.20 -3.30
CA GLN A 12 11.83 -12.83 -2.52
C GLN A 12 11.91 -12.30 -1.08
N ALA A 13 11.55 -11.03 -0.86
CA ALA A 13 11.55 -10.47 0.50
C ALA A 13 10.59 -11.20 1.46
N PHE A 14 9.53 -11.85 0.95
CA PHE A 14 8.61 -12.66 1.77
C PHE A 14 9.23 -13.94 2.34
N ALA A 15 10.30 -14.48 1.73
CA ALA A 15 11.01 -15.64 2.28
C ALA A 15 11.55 -15.36 3.70
N ARG A 16 11.84 -14.09 4.02
CA ARG A 16 12.27 -13.67 5.37
C ARG A 16 11.15 -13.74 6.43
N LEU A 17 9.91 -13.99 6.03
CA LEU A 17 8.78 -14.18 6.95
C LEU A 17 8.54 -15.65 7.29
N GLU A 18 9.17 -16.58 6.57
CA GLU A 18 9.09 -18.01 6.87
C GLU A 18 9.61 -18.28 8.28
N GLY A 19 8.93 -19.17 9.01
CA GLY A 19 9.24 -19.49 10.41
C GLY A 19 8.74 -18.47 11.45
N ALA A 20 8.53 -17.20 11.08
CA ALA A 20 8.02 -16.16 12.00
C ALA A 20 6.48 -15.98 11.95
N TYR A 21 5.85 -16.38 10.85
CA TYR A 21 4.40 -16.25 10.64
C TYR A 21 3.79 -17.56 10.13
N ALA A 22 2.49 -17.74 10.42
CA ALA A 22 1.72 -18.83 9.84
C ALA A 22 1.69 -18.74 8.29
N PRO A 23 1.75 -19.86 7.56
CA PRO A 23 1.72 -19.86 6.09
C PRO A 23 0.50 -19.14 5.50
N SER A 24 -0.64 -19.20 6.18
CA SER A 24 -1.87 -18.49 5.80
C SER A 24 -1.70 -16.97 5.85
N SER A 25 -1.03 -16.44 6.86
CA SER A 25 -0.73 -15.02 7.01
C SER A 25 0.26 -14.52 5.96
N ILE A 26 1.28 -15.33 5.64
CA ILE A 26 2.26 -15.00 4.59
C ILE A 26 1.56 -14.90 3.23
N ARG A 27 0.71 -15.89 2.88
CA ARG A 27 -0.09 -15.86 1.65
C ARG A 27 -1.04 -14.66 1.58
N ALA A 28 -1.69 -14.34 2.70
CA ALA A 28 -2.58 -13.18 2.78
C ALA A 28 -1.83 -11.87 2.50
N TYR A 29 -0.67 -11.67 3.12
CA TYR A 29 0.16 -10.49 2.89
C TYR A 29 0.74 -10.45 1.48
N PHE A 30 1.14 -11.60 0.92
CA PHE A 30 1.63 -11.68 -0.45
C PHE A 30 0.57 -11.19 -1.44
N SER A 31 -0.66 -11.72 -1.33
CA SER A 31 -1.79 -11.32 -2.18
C SER A 31 -2.15 -9.84 -2.03
N ASP A 32 -2.08 -9.32 -0.80
CA ASP A 32 -2.34 -7.90 -0.53
C ASP A 32 -1.28 -6.98 -1.18
N VAL A 33 0.00 -7.36 -1.13
CA VAL A 33 1.08 -6.61 -1.79
C VAL A 33 1.00 -6.74 -3.30
N GLU A 34 0.67 -7.92 -3.83
CA GLU A 34 0.47 -8.12 -5.25
C GLU A 34 -0.65 -7.22 -5.80
N ALA A 35 -1.78 -7.13 -5.08
CA ALA A 35 -2.87 -6.23 -5.46
C ALA A 35 -2.42 -4.75 -5.52
N PHE A 36 -1.55 -4.32 -4.60
CA PHE A 36 -0.97 -2.97 -4.63
C PHE A 36 -0.04 -2.77 -5.83
N VAL A 37 0.88 -3.71 -6.07
CA VAL A 37 1.82 -3.65 -7.21
C VAL A 37 1.09 -3.60 -8.54
N GLN A 38 0.07 -4.46 -8.72
CA GLN A 38 -0.76 -4.46 -9.93
C GLN A 38 -1.50 -3.12 -10.11
N TRP A 39 -2.07 -2.58 -9.03
CA TRP A 39 -2.76 -1.30 -9.07
C TRP A 39 -1.83 -0.14 -9.44
N CYS A 40 -0.58 -0.15 -8.93
CA CYS A 40 0.44 0.81 -9.29
C CYS A 40 0.85 0.70 -10.77
N HIS A 41 1.11 -0.52 -11.26
CA HIS A 41 1.50 -0.73 -12.66
C HIS A 41 0.42 -0.31 -13.65
N GLN A 42 -0.86 -0.57 -13.34
CA GLN A 42 -1.98 -0.13 -14.16
C GLN A 42 -2.10 1.40 -14.29
N ARG A 43 -1.46 2.16 -13.39
CA ARG A 43 -1.47 3.63 -13.32
C ARG A 43 -0.09 4.24 -13.54
N GLU A 44 0.84 3.45 -14.06
CA GLU A 44 2.23 3.87 -14.31
C GLU A 44 2.95 4.43 -13.07
N HIS A 45 2.54 3.98 -11.88
CA HIS A 45 3.15 4.35 -10.61
C HIS A 45 4.20 3.33 -10.19
N GLN A 46 5.25 3.81 -9.52
CA GLN A 46 6.28 2.95 -8.93
C GLN A 46 5.80 2.39 -7.57
N PRO A 47 5.69 1.06 -7.41
CA PRO A 47 5.22 0.48 -6.16
C PRO A 47 6.28 0.53 -5.04
N PHE A 48 7.58 0.60 -5.38
CA PHE A 48 8.67 0.65 -4.42
C PHE A 48 9.81 1.57 -4.88
N PRO A 49 10.30 2.49 -4.03
CA PRO A 49 9.69 2.96 -2.78
C PRO A 49 8.37 3.71 -3.08
N ALA A 50 7.27 3.31 -2.44
CA ALA A 50 5.98 3.96 -2.67
C ALA A 50 5.96 5.37 -2.07
N ASP A 51 5.40 6.31 -2.83
CA ASP A 51 5.01 7.61 -2.28
C ASP A 51 3.79 7.42 -1.35
N PRO A 52 3.76 8.08 -0.17
CA PRO A 52 2.63 7.98 0.75
C PRO A 52 1.27 8.34 0.13
N LEU A 53 1.24 9.25 -0.83
CA LEU A 53 0.05 9.63 -1.58
C LEU A 53 -0.47 8.46 -2.45
N ILE A 54 0.43 7.69 -3.06
CA ILE A 54 0.09 6.50 -3.85
C ILE A 54 -0.51 5.41 -2.96
N ILE A 55 0.03 5.23 -1.75
CA ILE A 55 -0.55 4.31 -0.75
C ILE A 55 -1.96 4.78 -0.35
N CYS A 56 -2.14 6.08 -0.09
CA CYS A 56 -3.45 6.64 0.23
C CYS A 56 -4.46 6.47 -0.92
N ALA A 57 -4.05 6.74 -2.16
CA ALA A 57 -4.89 6.62 -3.34
C ALA A 57 -5.34 5.17 -3.57
N PHE A 58 -4.43 4.20 -3.43
CA PHE A 58 -4.76 2.77 -3.47
C PHE A 58 -5.78 2.40 -2.41
N LEU A 59 -5.53 2.75 -1.14
CA LEU A 59 -6.41 2.37 -0.04
C LEU A 59 -7.78 3.07 -0.15
N TYR A 60 -7.81 4.30 -0.66
CA TYR A 60 -9.05 5.01 -0.97
C TYR A 60 -9.85 4.28 -2.05
N ALA A 61 -9.22 3.93 -3.18
CA ALA A 61 -9.87 3.16 -4.26
C ALA A 61 -10.42 1.81 -3.75
N GLN A 62 -9.68 1.11 -2.89
CA GLN A 62 -10.12 -0.16 -2.31
C GLN A 62 -11.24 -0.01 -1.29
N SER A 63 -11.29 1.12 -0.56
CA SER A 63 -12.32 1.38 0.45
C SER A 63 -13.73 1.52 -0.14
N ALA A 64 -13.84 1.76 -1.45
CA ALA A 64 -15.13 1.84 -2.14
C ALA A 64 -15.85 0.49 -2.24
N SER A 65 -15.11 -0.62 -2.25
CA SER A 65 -15.66 -1.96 -2.51
C SER A 65 -15.28 -3.01 -1.47
N LEU A 66 -14.32 -2.73 -0.57
CA LEU A 66 -13.84 -3.68 0.43
C LEU A 66 -14.16 -3.25 1.87
N ALA A 67 -14.34 -4.24 2.74
CA ALA A 67 -14.47 -4.03 4.17
C ALA A 67 -13.25 -3.33 4.77
N VAL A 68 -13.48 -2.50 5.78
CA VAL A 68 -12.47 -1.74 6.54
C VAL A 68 -11.35 -2.66 7.06
N SER A 69 -11.68 -3.87 7.52
CA SER A 69 -10.72 -4.87 7.99
C SER A 69 -9.74 -5.31 6.89
N THR A 70 -10.22 -5.45 5.65
CA THR A 70 -9.40 -5.80 4.48
C THR A 70 -8.47 -4.65 4.09
N VAL A 71 -8.96 -3.41 4.09
CA VAL A 71 -8.14 -2.22 3.82
C VAL A 71 -7.04 -2.06 4.87
N LYS A 72 -7.35 -2.30 6.16
CA LYS A 72 -6.33 -2.36 7.23
C LYS A 72 -5.26 -3.39 6.93
N ARG A 73 -5.66 -4.62 6.62
CA ARG A 73 -4.74 -5.73 6.33
C ARG A 73 -3.80 -5.41 5.16
N ARG A 74 -4.32 -4.79 4.09
CA ARG A 74 -3.51 -4.30 2.96
C ARG A 74 -2.48 -3.26 3.38
N LEU A 75 -2.85 -2.28 4.19
CA LEU A 75 -1.89 -1.31 4.71
C LEU A 75 -0.82 -1.95 5.61
N TYR A 76 -1.18 -2.93 6.45
CA TYR A 76 -0.19 -3.69 7.22
C TYR A 76 0.77 -4.46 6.31
N ALA A 77 0.26 -5.11 5.26
CA ALA A 77 1.08 -5.82 4.29
C ALA A 77 2.05 -4.87 3.56
N ILE A 78 1.57 -3.72 3.09
CA ILE A 78 2.40 -2.67 2.45
C ILE A 78 3.50 -2.19 3.41
N ARG A 79 3.17 -1.86 4.65
CA ARG A 79 4.19 -1.45 5.64
C ARG A 79 5.21 -2.57 5.90
N ARG A 80 4.76 -3.82 5.95
CA ARG A 80 5.62 -4.97 6.19
C ARG A 80 6.62 -5.13 5.05
N ILE A 81 6.18 -5.10 3.80
CA ILE A 81 7.09 -5.24 2.66
C ILE A 81 8.09 -4.09 2.57
N HIS A 82 7.68 -2.84 2.87
CA HIS A 82 8.63 -1.73 2.96
C HIS A 82 9.70 -1.95 4.03
N ARG A 83 9.35 -2.50 5.20
CA ARG A 83 10.34 -2.89 6.23
C ARG A 83 11.26 -4.00 5.74
N LEU A 84 10.73 -5.02 5.05
CA LEU A 84 11.52 -6.14 4.55
C LEU A 84 12.52 -5.71 3.47
N LEU A 85 12.14 -4.74 2.64
CA LEU A 85 13.00 -4.09 1.64
C LEU A 85 13.94 -3.05 2.25
N LYS A 86 13.95 -2.87 3.58
CA LYS A 86 14.75 -1.86 4.31
C LYS A 86 14.49 -0.42 3.83
N LEU A 87 13.27 -0.14 3.37
CA LEU A 87 12.83 1.19 2.95
C LEU A 87 12.34 2.01 4.14
N ASP A 88 12.46 3.34 4.05
CA ASP A 88 12.05 4.24 5.13
C ASP A 88 10.53 4.22 5.33
N THR A 89 10.10 3.53 6.38
CA THR A 89 8.68 3.40 6.71
C THR A 89 8.07 4.60 7.42
N ARG A 90 8.87 5.62 7.79
CA ARG A 90 8.36 6.88 8.36
C ARG A 90 7.49 7.65 7.39
N LYS A 91 7.70 7.44 6.09
CA LYS A 91 6.88 8.06 5.04
C LYS A 91 5.50 7.41 4.94
N ASN A 92 5.32 6.16 5.35
CA ASN A 92 4.03 5.48 5.21
C ASN A 92 2.90 6.25 5.93
N PRO A 93 1.74 6.45 5.29
CA PRO A 93 0.67 7.24 5.87
C PRO A 93 0.17 6.59 7.17
N PRO A 94 -0.16 7.35 8.23
CA PRO A 94 -0.73 6.78 9.45
C PRO A 94 -2.11 6.20 9.16
N LEU A 95 -2.54 5.20 9.96
CA LEU A 95 -3.87 4.58 9.80
C LEU A 95 -4.99 5.63 9.85
N SER A 96 -4.82 6.66 10.70
CA SER A 96 -5.77 7.77 10.86
C SER A 96 -6.01 8.55 9.57
N VAL A 97 -5.01 8.74 8.71
CA VAL A 97 -5.16 9.46 7.43
C VAL A 97 -5.94 8.63 6.41
N VAL A 98 -5.72 7.31 6.41
CA VAL A 98 -6.46 6.37 5.54
C VAL A 98 -7.92 6.25 5.97
N PHE A 99 -8.19 6.21 7.28
CA PHE A 99 -9.57 6.19 7.78
C PHE A 99 -10.24 7.54 7.71
N ALA A 100 -9.51 8.66 7.83
CA ALA A 100 -10.07 9.97 7.53
C ALA A 100 -10.65 9.93 6.10
N ALA A 101 -9.87 9.57 5.07
CA ALA A 101 -10.38 9.54 3.69
C ALA A 101 -11.59 8.59 3.46
N GLY A 102 -11.67 7.44 4.17
CA GLY A 102 -12.77 6.48 4.05
C GLY A 102 -14.00 6.79 4.92
N ILE A 103 -13.82 7.26 6.15
CA ILE A 103 -14.89 7.67 7.09
C ILE A 103 -15.47 9.03 6.67
N ILE A 104 -14.67 9.91 6.06
CA ILE A 104 -15.06 11.20 5.47
C ILE A 104 -15.90 11.03 4.18
N ARG A 105 -16.29 9.82 3.79
CA ARG A 105 -17.40 9.68 2.84
C ARG A 105 -18.75 10.06 3.45
N ARG A 106 -18.85 10.31 4.78
CA ARG A 106 -20.09 10.78 5.43
C ARG A 106 -20.16 12.29 5.70
N ARG A 107 -19.05 12.98 5.97
CA ARG A 107 -19.00 14.45 6.10
C ARG A 107 -17.57 14.96 5.83
N GLU A 108 -17.42 15.81 4.82
CA GLU A 108 -16.34 16.80 4.61
C GLU A 108 -14.87 16.35 4.50
N SER A 109 -14.26 16.46 3.29
CA SER A 109 -12.95 17.14 3.10
C SER A 109 -12.52 17.14 1.62
N GLY A 110 -12.75 18.25 0.92
CA GLY A 110 -12.35 18.46 -0.48
C GLY A 110 -10.85 18.57 -0.73
N ALA A 111 -10.02 18.77 0.31
CA ALA A 111 -8.58 18.97 0.14
C ALA A 111 -7.78 17.68 -0.15
N VAL A 112 -8.16 16.55 0.46
CA VAL A 112 -7.51 15.25 0.24
C VAL A 112 -8.02 14.61 -1.06
N LEU A 113 -9.29 14.82 -1.39
CA LEU A 113 -9.92 14.39 -2.63
C LEU A 113 -9.29 15.05 -3.87
N GLY A 114 -9.00 16.36 -3.84
CA GLY A 114 -8.35 17.04 -4.96
C GLY A 114 -6.95 16.50 -5.30
N ALA A 115 -6.17 16.15 -4.26
CA ALA A 115 -4.85 15.54 -4.46
C ALA A 115 -4.94 14.09 -4.95
N ILE A 116 -5.92 13.31 -4.50
CA ILE A 116 -6.10 11.90 -4.91
C ILE A 116 -6.78 11.76 -6.29
N GLN A 117 -7.66 12.70 -6.67
CA GLN A 117 -8.31 12.72 -7.98
C GLN A 117 -7.32 12.94 -9.14
N GLY A 118 -6.16 13.55 -8.88
CA GLY A 118 -5.07 13.66 -9.87
C GLY A 118 -4.29 12.36 -10.12
N PHE A 119 -4.53 11.31 -9.34
CA PHE A 119 -3.92 9.97 -9.50
C PHE A 119 -4.95 8.92 -9.97
N ALA A 120 -6.17 9.33 -10.32
CA ALA A 120 -7.28 8.45 -10.70
C ALA A 120 -7.18 7.99 -12.15
#